data_AF-A0A540KWW9-F1
#
_entry.id   AF-A0A540KWW9-F1
#
_cell.length_a   1.000
_cell.length_b   1.000
_cell.length_c   1.000
_cell.angle_alpha   90.00
_cell.angle_beta   90.00
_cell.angle_gamma   90.00
#
_symmetry.space_group_name_H-M   'P 1'
#
loop_
_entity.id
_entity.type
_entity.pdbx_description
1 polymer ?
#
loop_
_entity_poly.entity_id
_entity_poly.type
_entity_poly.pdbx_seq_one_letter_code
_entity_poly.pdbx_strand_id
1 'polypeptide(L)'
;MARFLIVLTLILCFCFSSTVKAEAQSQTDPREVEVLKEILIQLGKKDWNFSIDPCINDTNWFTQTSDKLTLYNNTVICNCSNPDGFCHVVSM
;
A
#
# COMPACT_ATOMS: atom_id res chain seq x y z
N MET A 1 51.47 -4.53 3.04
CA MET A 1 50.84 -5.85 3.23
C MET A 1 49.70 -5.79 4.24
N ALA A 2 49.95 -5.73 5.56
CA ALA A 2 48.88 -5.77 6.59
C ALA A 2 47.83 -4.64 6.50
N ARG A 3 48.24 -3.39 6.21
CA ARG A 3 47.32 -2.25 6.08
C ARG A 3 46.34 -2.39 4.91
N PHE A 4 46.80 -2.97 3.79
CA PHE A 4 45.95 -3.23 2.63
C PHE A 4 44.93 -4.33 2.91
N LEU A 5 45.35 -5.37 3.64
CA LEU A 5 44.46 -6.44 4.08
C LEU A 5 43.36 -5.94 5.02
N ILE A 6 43.69 -5.04 5.96
CA ILE A 6 42.70 -4.45 6.89
C ILE A 6 41.64 -3.64 6.12
N VAL A 7 42.06 -2.82 5.16
CA VAL A 7 41.13 -2.02 4.34
C VAL A 7 40.22 -2.93 3.51
N LEU A 8 40.76 -4.00 2.93
CA LEU A 8 39.99 -4.97 2.15
C LEU A 8 38.93 -5.68 3.01
N THR A 9 39.28 -6.07 4.25
CA THR A 9 38.35 -6.71 5.18
C THR A 9 37.20 -5.78 5.60
N LEU A 10 37.49 -4.49 5.81
CA LEU A 10 36.46 -3.50 6.16
C LEU A 10 35.46 -3.25 5.02
N ILE A 11 35.94 -3.20 3.77
CA ILE A 11 35.08 -3.05 2.57
C ILE A 11 34.17 -4.27 2.42
N LEU A 12 34.74 -5.48 2.56
CA LEU A 12 33.97 -6.72 2.49
C LEU A 12 32.87 -6.77 3.58
N CYS A 13 33.19 -6.44 4.83
CA CYS A 13 32.20 -6.35 5.91
C CYS A 13 31.04 -5.39 5.62
N PHE A 14 31.32 -4.25 4.99
CA PHE A 14 30.30 -3.27 4.65
C PHE A 14 29.36 -3.78 3.53
N CYS A 15 29.90 -4.52 2.55
CA CYS A 15 29.11 -5.11 1.47
C CYS A 15 28.14 -6.22 1.92
N PHE A 16 28.47 -6.97 2.97
CA PHE A 16 27.59 -8.04 3.49
C PHE A 16 26.48 -7.54 4.43
N SER A 17 26.56 -6.29 4.88
CA SER A 17 25.67 -5.76 5.93
C SER A 17 24.40 -5.08 5.39
N SER A 18 24.24 -4.98 4.07
CA SER A 18 23.16 -4.20 3.46
C SER A 18 22.13 -5.08 2.77
N THR A 19 21.42 -5.92 3.52
CA THR A 19 20.15 -6.49 3.05
C THR A 19 19.02 -5.53 3.40
N VAL A 20 18.87 -4.46 2.62
CA VAL A 20 17.64 -3.64 2.69
C VAL A 20 16.54 -4.46 2.02
N LYS A 21 15.68 -5.07 2.83
CA LYS A 21 14.47 -5.72 2.34
C LYS A 21 13.49 -4.63 1.95
N ALA A 22 13.63 -4.10 0.73
CA ALA A 22 12.60 -3.27 0.12
C ALA A 22 11.44 -4.22 -0.23
N GLU A 23 10.49 -4.36 0.69
CA GLU A 23 9.22 -5.02 0.38
C GLU A 23 8.49 -4.09 -0.59
N ALA A 24 8.55 -4.42 -1.88
CA ALA A 24 7.67 -3.81 -2.86
C ALA A 24 6.24 -4.16 -2.42
N GLN A 25 5.53 -3.19 -1.84
CA GLN A 25 4.15 -3.38 -1.44
C GLN A 25 3.35 -3.64 -2.71
N SER A 26 2.68 -4.79 -2.73
CA SER A 26 1.79 -5.16 -3.82
C SER A 26 0.73 -4.06 -4.00
N GLN A 27 0.45 -3.71 -5.25
CA GLN A 27 -0.54 -2.68 -5.60
C GLN A 27 -1.92 -3.30 -5.70
N THR A 28 -2.97 -2.49 -5.60
CA THR A 28 -4.33 -2.96 -5.89
C THR A 28 -4.46 -3.37 -7.36
N ASP A 29 -5.23 -4.41 -7.64
CA ASP A 29 -5.61 -4.77 -9.01
C ASP A 29 -6.24 -3.55 -9.73
N PRO A 30 -5.70 -3.10 -10.88
CA PRO A 30 -6.22 -1.95 -11.61
C PRO A 30 -7.71 -2.07 -12.00
N ARG A 31 -8.21 -3.30 -12.15
CA ARG A 31 -9.64 -3.56 -12.46
C ARG A 31 -10.53 -3.21 -11.29
N GLU A 32 -10.08 -3.50 -10.06
CA GLU A 32 -10.82 -3.12 -8.85
C GLU A 32 -10.82 -1.61 -8.65
N VAL A 33 -9.71 -0.93 -8.98
CA VAL A 33 -9.65 0.54 -8.95
C VAL A 33 -10.69 1.14 -9.88
N GLU A 34 -10.93 0.57 -11.07
CA GLU A 34 -11.97 1.04 -11.98
C GLU A 34 -13.38 0.78 -11.43
N VAL A 35 -13.63 -0.41 -10.87
CA VAL A 35 -14.90 -0.74 -10.21
C VAL A 35 -15.20 0.22 -9.04
N LEU A 36 -14.19 0.58 -8.24
CA LEU A 36 -14.35 1.56 -7.16
C LEU A 36 -14.72 2.95 -7.67
N LYS A 37 -14.21 3.37 -8.84
CA LYS A 37 -14.62 4.64 -9.48
C LYS A 37 -16.08 4.61 -9.88
N GLU A 38 -16.53 3.50 -10.48
CA GLU A 38 -17.94 3.34 -10.85
C GLU A 38 -18.87 3.39 -9.62
N ILE A 39 -18.50 2.70 -8.53
CA ILE A 39 -19.22 2.74 -7.26
C ILE A 39 -19.29 4.17 -6.73
N LEU A 40 -18.18 4.89 -6.72
CA LEU A 40 -18.12 6.29 -6.27
C LEU A 40 -19.07 7.18 -7.07
N ILE A 41 -19.10 7.03 -8.41
CA ILE A 41 -20.00 7.77 -9.29
C ILE A 41 -21.46 7.47 -8.96
N GLN A 42 -21.81 6.19 -8.81
CA GLN A 42 -23.18 5.78 -8.49
C GLN A 42 -23.65 6.25 -7.12
N LEU A 43 -22.76 6.27 -6.13
CA LEU A 43 -23.05 6.75 -4.77
C LEU A 43 -22.99 8.29 -4.64
N GLY A 44 -22.53 9.01 -5.66
CA GLY A 44 -22.34 10.46 -5.60
C GLY A 44 -21.28 10.89 -4.57
N LYS A 45 -20.37 9.97 -4.21
CA LYS A 45 -19.29 10.19 -3.25
C LYS A 45 -18.19 11.05 -3.89
N LYS A 46 -17.52 11.92 -3.12
CA LYS A 46 -16.55 12.91 -3.67
C LYS A 46 -15.22 12.98 -2.93
N ASP A 47 -15.11 12.26 -1.84
CA ASP A 47 -14.03 12.36 -0.84
C ASP A 47 -12.94 11.29 -1.00
N TRP A 48 -13.02 10.42 -2.02
CA TRP A 48 -11.89 9.54 -2.36
C TRP A 48 -11.01 10.15 -3.45
N ASN A 49 -9.71 10.20 -3.16
CA ASN A 49 -8.64 10.51 -4.09
C ASN A 49 -8.06 9.22 -4.70
N PHE A 50 -8.40 8.94 -5.96
CA PHE A 50 -7.88 7.77 -6.69
C PHE A 50 -6.41 7.89 -7.13
N SER A 51 -5.72 8.99 -6.79
CA SER A 51 -4.26 9.10 -6.97
C SER A 51 -3.49 8.34 -5.88
N ILE A 52 -4.19 7.88 -4.84
CA ILE A 52 -3.65 7.11 -3.72
C ILE A 52 -4.14 5.68 -3.87
N ASP A 53 -3.27 4.68 -3.77
CA ASP A 53 -3.67 3.27 -3.84
C ASP A 53 -4.66 2.91 -2.71
N PRO A 54 -5.74 2.16 -2.99
CA PRO A 54 -6.75 1.83 -1.98
C PRO A 54 -6.28 0.86 -0.89
N CYS A 55 -5.22 0.10 -1.13
CA CYS A 55 -4.74 -0.93 -0.21
C CYS A 55 -3.48 -0.52 0.58
N ILE A 56 -3.02 0.73 0.49
CA ILE A 56 -1.88 1.24 1.30
C ILE A 56 -2.27 1.81 2.67
N ASN A 57 -3.48 1.49 3.17
CA ASN A 57 -3.98 1.87 4.50
C ASN A 57 -3.95 3.39 4.77
N ASP A 58 -4.28 4.18 3.75
CA ASP A 58 -4.37 5.64 3.84
C ASP A 58 -5.76 6.09 4.28
N THR A 59 -5.85 7.17 5.07
CA THR A 59 -7.11 7.70 5.60
C THR A 59 -8.07 8.19 4.52
N ASN A 60 -7.56 8.46 3.30
CA ASN A 60 -8.35 8.72 2.12
C ASN A 60 -9.47 7.69 1.92
N TRP A 61 -9.21 6.42 2.25
CA TRP A 61 -10.13 5.31 2.00
C TRP A 61 -11.02 4.97 3.20
N PHE A 62 -10.95 5.76 4.27
CA PHE A 62 -11.72 5.53 5.49
C PHE A 62 -12.99 6.38 5.52
N THR A 63 -13.99 5.93 6.27
CA THR A 63 -15.16 6.74 6.57
C THR A 63 -14.75 7.96 7.39
N GLN A 64 -14.91 9.15 6.84
CA GLN A 64 -14.64 10.38 7.57
C GLN A 64 -15.67 10.55 8.68
N THR A 65 -15.20 10.65 9.92
CA THR A 65 -16.04 10.92 11.09
C THR A 65 -16.54 12.36 11.00
N SER A 66 -17.75 12.55 10.47
CA SER A 66 -18.49 13.81 10.57
C SER A 66 -19.71 13.61 11.48
N ASP A 67 -20.09 14.66 12.21
CA ASP A 67 -21.16 14.66 13.22
C ASP A 67 -22.54 14.26 12.67
N LYS A 68 -22.69 14.12 11.35
CA LYS A 68 -23.94 13.70 10.67
C LYS A 68 -23.85 12.35 9.93
N LEU A 69 -22.70 11.67 9.94
CA LEU A 69 -22.34 10.65 8.93
C LEU A 69 -22.07 9.23 9.45
N THR A 70 -22.17 8.93 10.75
CA THR A 70 -21.87 7.59 11.30
C THR A 70 -22.92 6.51 11.01
N LEU A 71 -23.82 6.71 10.03
CA LEU A 71 -24.81 5.70 9.65
C LEU A 71 -24.24 4.59 8.74
N TYR A 72 -23.19 4.89 7.97
CA TYR A 72 -22.62 3.95 7.00
C TYR A 72 -21.09 3.98 7.05
N ASN A 73 -20.49 2.81 7.29
CA ASN A 73 -19.04 2.60 7.15
C ASN A 73 -18.79 2.15 5.70
N ASN A 74 -17.92 2.88 5.03
CA ASN A 74 -17.48 2.68 3.64
C ASN A 74 -15.95 2.58 3.56
N THR A 75 -15.33 2.09 4.63
CA THR A 75 -13.88 1.93 4.73
C THR A 75 -13.44 0.77 3.85
N VAL A 76 -12.56 1.04 2.89
CA VAL A 76 -12.01 -0.02 2.04
C VAL A 76 -11.07 -0.91 2.85
N ILE A 77 -11.33 -2.21 2.86
CA ILE A 77 -10.50 -3.23 3.50
C ILE A 77 -9.92 -4.12 2.41
N CYS A 78 -8.61 -4.35 2.47
CA CYS A 78 -7.90 -5.17 1.50
C CYS A 78 -7.26 -6.41 2.13
N ASN A 79 -7.08 -7.43 1.30
CA ASN A 79 -6.21 -8.57 1.55
C ASN A 79 -5.07 -8.56 0.51
N CYS A 80 -3.82 -8.51 0.98
CA CYS A 80 -2.62 -8.52 0.14
C CYS A 80 -1.88 -9.88 0.16
N SER A 81 -2.50 -10.93 0.70
CA SER A 81 -1.92 -12.28 0.76
C SER A 81 -2.27 -13.13 -0.46
N ASN A 82 -2.75 -12.51 -1.54
CA ASN A 82 -3.18 -13.22 -2.73
C ASN A 82 -1.97 -13.70 -3.56
N PRO A 83 -2.08 -14.87 -4.19
CA PRO A 83 -0.96 -15.48 -4.90
C PRO A 83 -0.65 -14.82 -6.25
N ASP A 84 -1.53 -13.97 -6.77
CA ASP A 84 -1.39 -13.30 -8.06
C ASP A 84 -0.52 -12.02 -8.01
N GLY A 85 -0.07 -11.64 -6.81
CA GLY A 85 0.81 -10.50 -6.61
C GLY A 85 0.08 -9.15 -6.55
N PHE A 86 -1.26 -9.15 -6.45
CA PHE A 86 -2.07 -7.95 -6.21
C PHE A 86 -2.72 -7.97 -4.82
N CYS A 87 -2.98 -6.77 -4.29
CA CYS A 87 -3.92 -6.60 -3.18
C CYS A 87 -5.34 -6.54 -3.73
N HIS A 88 -6.27 -7.22 -3.07
CA HIS A 88 -7.68 -7.23 -3.43
C HIS A 88 -8.54 -6.62 -2.33
N VAL A 89 -9.49 -5.78 -2.73
CA VAL A 89 -10.55 -5.26 -1.87
C VAL A 89 -11.48 -6.40 -1.49
N VAL A 90 -11.65 -6.62 -0.19
CA VAL A 90 -12.50 -7.69 0.36
C VAL A 90 -13.80 -7.17 0.95
N SER A 91 -13.83 -5.91 1.38
CA SER A 91 -15.06 -5.26 1.87
C SER A 91 -14.95 -3.74 1.83
N MET A 92 -16.11 -3.09 1.89
CA MET A 92 -16.32 -1.65 2.01
C MET A 92 -17.49 -1.41 2.94
#